data_AF-A0A084E2I2-F1
#
_entry.id   AF-A0A084E2I2-F1
#
_cell.length_a   1.000
_cell.length_b   1.000
_cell.length_c   1.000
_cell.angle_alpha   90.00
_cell.angle_beta   90.00
_cell.angle_gamma   90.00
#
_symmetry.space_group_name_H-M   'P 1'
#
loop_
_entity.id
_entity.type
_entity.pdbx_description
1 polymer ?
#
loop_
_entity_poly.entity_id
_entity_poly.type
_entity_poly.pdbx_seq_one_letter_code
_entity_poly.pdbx_strand_id
1 'polypeptide(L)'
;MNRIKICAPLMLLIATSCDDRTMPFAAYRHFSDGLASKTGGLLGYPCDRTETVRGKPVETRLPPEQCYRMQPARRFRGIWLDEFEGSLFFENATSLEEAAARYTQLSEPEAQAEWLSFSEPLERRLNRKRDFARSRMFLIEFIGRRTAVKGRYGHLGGAQSLIVVDRIESVKFIYLSEETGQ
;
A
#
# COMPACT_ATOMS: atom_id res chain seq x y z
N MET A 1 -16.85 -10.09 50.30
CA MET A 1 -17.46 -9.00 49.49
C MET A 1 -16.66 -8.87 48.19
N ASN A 2 -17.14 -9.51 47.13
CA ASN A 2 -16.51 -9.49 45.80
C ASN A 2 -16.88 -8.21 45.06
N ARG A 3 -15.88 -7.51 44.50
CA ARG A 3 -16.10 -6.48 43.47
C ARG A 3 -15.57 -7.01 42.14
N ILE A 4 -16.48 -7.55 41.34
CA ILE A 4 -16.27 -7.79 39.91
C ILE A 4 -16.41 -6.43 39.23
N LYS A 5 -15.31 -5.88 38.72
CA LYS A 5 -15.35 -4.75 37.78
C LYS A 5 -15.46 -5.33 36.38
N ILE A 6 -16.64 -5.20 35.80
CA ILE A 6 -16.93 -5.51 34.40
C ILE A 6 -16.26 -4.41 33.57
N CYS A 7 -15.13 -4.71 32.92
CA CYS A 7 -14.64 -3.92 31.80
C CYS A 7 -15.37 -4.40 30.54
N ALA A 8 -16.44 -3.71 30.18
CA ALA A 8 -17.05 -3.78 28.86
C ALA A 8 -16.19 -2.97 27.84
N PRO A 9 -16.26 -3.28 26.55
CA PRO A 9 -15.08 -3.60 25.76
C PRO A 9 -14.49 -2.40 25.00
N LEU A 10 -13.16 -2.34 25.00
CA LEU A 10 -12.33 -1.56 24.09
C LEU A 10 -12.31 -2.23 22.71
N MET A 11 -13.45 -2.26 22.00
CA MET A 11 -13.56 -2.75 20.63
C MET A 11 -14.21 -1.68 19.75
N LEU A 12 -13.49 -0.59 19.49
CA LEU A 12 -13.92 0.41 18.50
C LEU A 12 -12.76 1.11 17.77
N LEU A 13 -11.58 0.49 17.67
CA LEU A 13 -10.38 1.13 17.11
C LEU A 13 -9.74 0.42 15.90
N ILE A 14 -10.39 -0.59 15.33
CA ILE A 14 -9.75 -1.44 14.29
C ILE A 14 -10.25 -1.14 12.85
N ALA A 15 -11.23 -0.24 12.67
CA ALA A 15 -11.84 -0.02 11.35
C ALA A 15 -11.24 1.13 10.52
N THR A 16 -10.29 1.91 11.04
CA THR A 16 -9.77 3.12 10.37
C THR A 16 -8.49 2.90 9.56
N SER A 17 -7.91 1.71 9.61
CA SER A 17 -6.59 1.46 9.05
C SER A 17 -6.61 1.19 7.54
N CYS A 18 -7.61 0.52 6.97
CA CYS A 18 -7.69 0.28 5.51
C CYS A 18 -8.23 1.47 4.70
N ASP A 19 -8.21 2.67 5.26
CA ASP A 19 -9.17 3.68 4.87
C ASP A 19 -8.55 4.88 4.16
N ASP A 20 -8.70 4.94 2.84
CA ASP A 20 -8.35 6.11 2.03
C ASP A 20 -9.05 7.38 2.51
N ARG A 21 -10.15 7.28 3.29
CA ARG A 21 -10.78 8.43 3.95
C ARG A 21 -9.79 9.25 4.79
N THR A 22 -8.70 8.64 5.27
CA THR A 22 -7.64 9.31 6.04
C THR A 22 -6.71 10.19 5.21
N MET A 23 -6.77 10.16 3.87
CA MET A 23 -5.87 10.94 3.02
C MET A 23 -6.18 12.45 3.10
N PRO A 24 -5.17 13.33 2.97
CA PRO A 24 -5.43 14.75 2.76
C PRO A 24 -6.26 14.97 1.49
N PHE A 25 -7.18 15.92 1.52
CA PHE A 25 -8.03 16.26 0.36
C PHE A 25 -7.19 16.52 -0.91
N ALA A 26 -6.04 17.19 -0.73
CA ALA A 26 -5.12 17.52 -1.81
C ALA A 26 -4.41 16.31 -2.45
N ALA A 27 -4.47 15.11 -1.84
CA ALA A 27 -3.92 13.90 -2.41
C ALA A 27 -4.71 13.41 -3.64
N TYR A 28 -5.99 13.76 -3.72
CA TYR A 28 -6.89 13.29 -4.77
C TYR A 28 -6.79 14.11 -6.05
N ARG A 29 -6.90 13.41 -7.18
CA ARG A 29 -6.96 14.03 -8.51
C ARG A 29 -8.30 14.71 -8.74
N HIS A 30 -9.40 14.06 -8.35
CA HIS A 30 -10.74 14.58 -8.49
C HIS A 30 -11.27 15.16 -7.18
N PHE A 31 -11.98 16.28 -7.28
CA PHE A 31 -12.61 16.95 -6.13
C PHE A 31 -13.62 16.03 -5.43
N SER A 32 -14.38 15.25 -6.19
CA SER A 32 -15.39 14.32 -5.67
C SER A 32 -14.79 13.25 -4.75
N ASP A 33 -13.63 12.70 -5.09
CA ASP A 33 -12.93 11.70 -4.27
C ASP A 33 -12.42 12.33 -2.96
N GLY A 34 -11.89 13.55 -3.04
CA GLY A 34 -11.52 14.31 -1.84
C GLY A 34 -12.71 14.58 -0.92
N LEU A 35 -13.89 14.87 -1.49
CA LEU A 35 -15.10 15.10 -0.70
C LEU A 35 -15.63 13.78 -0.10
N ALA A 36 -15.72 12.72 -0.90
CA ALA A 36 -16.11 11.38 -0.44
C ALA A 36 -15.24 10.92 0.75
N SER A 37 -13.93 11.16 0.67
CA SER A 37 -12.95 10.94 1.73
C SER A 37 -13.31 11.61 3.07
N LYS A 38 -13.97 12.78 3.07
CA LYS A 38 -14.31 13.54 4.28
C LYS A 38 -15.72 13.28 4.80
N THR A 39 -16.59 12.70 3.98
CA THR A 39 -17.98 12.41 4.34
C THR A 39 -18.19 11.02 4.94
N GLY A 40 -17.12 10.27 5.21
CA GLY A 40 -17.22 8.96 5.85
C GLY A 40 -17.89 7.88 4.99
N GLY A 41 -18.01 8.08 3.67
CA GLY A 41 -18.69 7.15 2.76
C GLY A 41 -20.12 7.56 2.38
N LEU A 42 -20.66 8.65 2.94
CA LEU A 42 -22.03 9.12 2.62
C LEU A 42 -22.21 9.44 1.12
N LEU A 43 -21.15 9.92 0.47
CA LEU A 43 -21.13 10.23 -0.97
C LEU A 43 -20.41 9.14 -1.79
N GLY A 44 -20.35 7.92 -1.27
CA GLY A 44 -19.56 6.83 -1.85
C GLY A 44 -18.15 6.76 -1.28
N TYR A 45 -17.39 5.75 -1.72
CA TYR A 45 -15.99 5.57 -1.33
C TYR A 45 -15.06 6.31 -2.28
N PRO A 46 -14.02 7.00 -1.76
CA PRO A 46 -13.04 7.64 -2.61
C PRO A 46 -12.36 6.63 -3.52
N CYS A 47 -12.08 7.03 -4.77
CA CYS A 47 -11.51 6.20 -5.82
C CYS A 47 -12.43 5.10 -6.37
N ASP A 48 -13.63 4.88 -5.82
CA ASP A 48 -14.53 3.85 -6.34
C ASP A 48 -15.42 4.43 -7.45
N ARG A 49 -15.74 3.60 -8.43
CA ARG A 49 -16.55 3.94 -9.60
C ARG A 49 -17.48 2.79 -9.94
N THR A 50 -18.72 3.11 -10.26
CA THR A 50 -19.67 2.12 -10.78
C THR A 50 -19.42 1.91 -12.28
N GLU A 51 -19.00 0.71 -12.67
CA GLU A 51 -18.93 0.28 -14.05
C GLU A 51 -20.05 -0.71 -14.37
N THR A 52 -20.54 -0.72 -15.61
CA THR A 52 -21.52 -1.71 -16.05
C THR A 52 -20.83 -2.89 -16.72
N VAL A 53 -20.80 -4.04 -16.06
CA VAL A 53 -20.23 -5.28 -16.58
C VAL A 53 -21.36 -6.25 -16.88
N ARG A 54 -21.55 -6.60 -18.16
CA ARG A 54 -22.64 -7.49 -18.64
C ARG A 54 -24.03 -7.02 -18.18
N GLY A 55 -24.27 -5.70 -18.24
CA GLY A 55 -25.55 -5.09 -17.86
C GLY A 55 -25.80 -4.98 -16.35
N LYS A 56 -24.83 -5.33 -15.49
CA LYS A 56 -24.92 -5.18 -14.05
C LYS A 56 -23.98 -4.10 -13.55
N PRO A 57 -24.39 -3.22 -12.61
CA PRO A 57 -23.47 -2.30 -11.97
C PRO A 57 -22.50 -3.09 -11.08
N VAL A 58 -21.23 -2.78 -11.20
CA VAL A 58 -20.13 -3.33 -10.42
C VAL A 58 -19.30 -2.15 -9.94
N GLU A 59 -19.10 -2.04 -8.63
CA GLU A 59 -18.15 -1.08 -8.08
C GLU A 59 -16.73 -1.57 -8.38
N THR A 60 -16.01 -0.77 -9.16
CA THR A 60 -14.60 -0.95 -9.46
C THR A 60 -13.80 0.14 -8.77
N ARG A 61 -12.55 -0.19 -8.44
CA ARG A 61 -11.63 0.75 -7.84
C ARG A 61 -10.72 1.32 -8.91
N LEU A 62 -10.59 2.65 -8.95
CA LEU A 62 -9.68 3.31 -9.88
C LEU A 62 -8.23 2.90 -9.61
N PRO A 63 -7.42 2.74 -10.67
CA PRO A 63 -5.97 2.64 -10.53
C PRO A 63 -5.39 3.84 -9.76
N PRO A 64 -4.33 3.66 -8.95
CA PRO A 64 -3.78 4.73 -8.12
C PRO A 64 -3.43 6.00 -8.90
N GLU A 65 -2.91 5.89 -10.11
CA GLU A 65 -2.55 7.02 -10.97
C GLU A 65 -3.76 7.79 -11.54
N GLN A 66 -4.95 7.20 -11.49
CA GLN A 66 -6.21 7.87 -11.82
C GLN A 66 -6.83 8.51 -10.57
N CYS A 67 -6.67 7.89 -9.40
CA CYS A 67 -7.24 8.44 -8.17
C CYS A 67 -6.39 9.56 -7.53
N TYR A 68 -5.08 9.37 -7.40
CA TYR A 68 -4.20 10.29 -6.67
C TYR A 68 -3.42 11.21 -7.61
N ARG A 69 -3.01 12.35 -7.06
CA ARG A 69 -2.02 13.21 -7.70
C ARG A 69 -0.66 12.56 -7.60
N MET A 70 0.00 12.39 -8.74
CA MET A 70 1.30 11.75 -8.84
C MET A 70 2.38 12.78 -9.17
N GLN A 71 3.58 12.57 -8.67
CA GLN A 71 4.79 13.26 -9.11
C GLN A 71 5.19 12.78 -10.53
N PRO A 72 6.02 13.55 -11.25
CA PRO A 72 6.61 13.10 -12.51
C PRO A 72 7.35 11.77 -12.36
N ALA A 73 7.40 11.00 -13.45
CA ALA A 73 8.10 9.72 -13.46
C ALA A 73 9.60 9.92 -13.26
N ARG A 74 10.23 9.04 -12.46
CA ARG A 74 11.68 9.02 -12.25
C ARG A 74 12.18 7.60 -12.00
N ARG A 75 13.50 7.45 -11.97
CA ARG A 75 14.15 6.20 -11.57
C ARG A 75 14.13 6.04 -10.05
N PHE A 76 13.89 4.80 -9.62
CA PHE A 76 13.97 4.34 -8.24
C PHE A 76 14.89 3.11 -8.19
N ARG A 77 15.57 2.95 -7.05
CA ARG A 77 16.36 1.77 -6.72
C ARG A 77 16.19 1.50 -5.23
N GLY A 78 16.08 0.24 -4.85
CA GLY A 78 15.99 -0.13 -3.44
C GLY A 78 15.60 -1.59 -3.25
N ILE A 79 15.22 -1.92 -2.02
CA ILE A 79 14.71 -3.25 -1.68
C ILE A 79 13.18 -3.19 -1.65
N TRP A 80 12.58 -4.11 -2.40
CA TRP A 80 11.16 -4.39 -2.35
C TRP A 80 10.92 -5.65 -1.55
N LEU A 81 10.10 -5.52 -0.52
CA LEU A 81 9.57 -6.58 0.33
C LEU A 81 8.14 -6.91 -0.12
N ASP A 82 7.98 -8.11 -0.67
CA ASP A 82 6.73 -8.67 -1.16
C ASP A 82 6.23 -9.73 -0.18
N GLU A 83 5.13 -9.41 0.51
CA GLU A 83 4.56 -10.22 1.59
C GLU A 83 3.05 -10.42 1.35
N PHE A 84 2.41 -11.23 2.20
CA PHE A 84 0.99 -11.58 2.11
C PHE A 84 0.09 -10.39 1.70
N GLU A 85 -0.01 -9.41 2.59
CA GLU A 85 -0.74 -8.16 2.44
C GLU A 85 0.22 -6.95 2.42
N GLY A 86 1.49 -7.19 2.06
CA GLY A 86 2.55 -6.18 2.10
C GLY A 86 3.22 -6.02 0.74
N SER A 87 3.46 -4.78 0.34
CA SER A 87 4.28 -4.44 -0.82
C SER A 87 5.14 -3.24 -0.49
N LEU A 88 6.06 -3.41 0.45
CA LEU A 88 6.84 -2.31 1.02
C LEU A 88 8.14 -2.13 0.25
N PHE A 89 8.51 -0.89 0.03
CA PHE A 89 9.74 -0.50 -0.63
C PHE A 89 10.55 0.42 0.26
N PHE A 90 11.84 0.15 0.27
CA PHE A 90 12.83 0.93 0.98
C PHE A 90 13.79 1.54 -0.05
N GLU A 91 13.52 2.79 -0.44
CA GLU A 91 14.36 3.49 -1.40
C GLU A 91 15.82 3.57 -0.91
N ASN A 92 16.75 3.32 -1.84
CA ASN A 92 18.19 3.27 -1.65
C ASN A 92 18.71 2.16 -0.73
N ALA A 93 17.85 1.29 -0.18
CA ALA A 93 18.34 0.14 0.56
C ALA A 93 19.09 -0.83 -0.37
N THR A 94 20.26 -1.30 0.05
CA THR A 94 21.12 -2.16 -0.78
C THR A 94 21.45 -3.53 -0.17
N SER A 95 21.14 -3.74 1.11
CA SER A 95 21.37 -5.00 1.82
C SER A 95 20.15 -5.48 2.60
N LEU A 96 20.10 -6.79 2.85
CA LEU A 96 19.07 -7.41 3.69
C LEU A 96 19.03 -6.81 5.09
N GLU A 97 20.20 -6.58 5.69
CA GLU A 97 20.34 -6.00 7.02
C GLU A 97 19.74 -4.58 7.09
N GLU A 98 20.00 -3.75 6.08
CA GLU A 98 19.46 -2.40 6.02
C GLU A 98 17.92 -2.42 5.86
N ALA A 99 17.40 -3.28 4.99
CA ALA A 99 15.95 -3.45 4.84
C ALA A 99 15.30 -3.96 6.13
N ALA A 100 15.90 -4.94 6.80
CA ALA A 100 15.41 -5.48 8.07
C ALA A 100 15.41 -4.41 9.17
N ALA A 101 16.48 -3.62 9.28
CA ALA A 101 16.57 -2.53 10.26
C ALA A 101 15.51 -1.44 10.03
N ARG A 102 15.21 -1.11 8.76
CA ARG A 102 14.13 -0.16 8.45
C ARG A 102 12.74 -0.76 8.67
N TYR A 103 12.58 -2.05 8.42
CA TYR A 103 11.32 -2.76 8.66
C TYR A 103 10.96 -2.79 10.16
N THR A 104 11.92 -3.06 11.04
CA THR A 104 11.67 -3.04 12.50
C THR A 104 11.34 -1.65 13.03
N GLN A 105 11.75 -0.60 12.31
CA GLN A 105 11.43 0.78 12.65
C GLN A 105 10.03 1.21 12.19
N LEU A 106 9.26 0.40 11.44
CA LEU A 106 7.95 0.81 10.90
C LEU A 106 6.89 1.18 11.95
N SER A 107 7.09 0.81 13.22
CA SER A 107 6.29 1.29 14.35
C SER A 107 6.54 2.75 14.70
N GLU A 108 7.68 3.30 14.30
CA GLU A 108 8.13 4.64 14.67
C GLU A 108 7.49 5.71 13.77
N PRO A 109 7.14 6.89 14.31
CA PRO A 109 6.52 7.98 13.55
C PRO A 109 7.35 8.45 12.34
N GLU A 110 8.68 8.36 12.41
CA GLU A 110 9.60 8.80 11.36
C GLU A 110 9.89 7.73 10.30
N ALA A 111 9.40 6.50 10.50
CA ALA A 111 9.71 5.38 9.64
C ALA A 111 9.23 5.61 8.20
N GLN A 112 10.09 5.25 7.25
CA GLN A 112 9.86 5.51 5.85
C GLN A 112 9.81 4.20 5.07
N ALA A 113 8.59 3.79 4.75
CA ALA A 113 8.33 2.83 3.68
C ALA A 113 7.32 3.39 2.68
N GLU A 114 7.50 2.99 1.43
CA GLU A 114 6.58 3.25 0.36
C GLU A 114 5.86 1.99 -0.07
N TRP A 115 4.60 2.11 -0.44
CA TRP A 115 3.84 1.02 -1.02
C TRP A 115 4.10 0.94 -2.51
N LEU A 116 4.61 -0.20 -3.01
CA LEU A 116 4.71 -0.45 -4.43
C LEU A 116 3.42 -1.02 -4.99
N SER A 117 2.92 -0.39 -6.04
CA SER A 117 1.83 -0.85 -6.86
C SER A 117 2.33 -1.10 -8.28
N PHE A 118 1.98 -2.26 -8.83
CA PHE A 118 2.34 -2.66 -10.18
C PHE A 118 1.09 -2.70 -11.04
N SER A 119 1.22 -2.39 -12.34
CA SER A 119 0.15 -2.70 -13.28
C SER A 119 0.04 -4.22 -13.45
N GLU A 120 -1.18 -4.75 -13.67
CA GLU A 120 -1.39 -6.21 -13.85
C GLU A 120 -0.45 -6.87 -14.88
N PRO A 121 -0.18 -6.26 -16.07
CA PRO A 121 0.72 -6.89 -17.03
C PRO A 121 2.15 -7.04 -16.50
N LEU A 122 2.60 -6.12 -15.65
CA LEU A 122 3.93 -6.13 -15.06
C LEU A 122 4.03 -7.17 -13.94
N GLU A 123 3.00 -7.32 -13.11
CA GLU A 123 2.94 -8.39 -12.11
C GLU A 123 3.02 -9.78 -12.73
N ARG A 124 2.32 -10.00 -13.86
CA ARG A 124 2.38 -11.27 -14.59
C ARG A 124 3.79 -11.58 -15.09
N ARG A 125 4.55 -10.57 -15.56
CA ARG A 125 5.94 -10.75 -16.03
C ARG A 125 6.92 -11.10 -14.93
N LEU A 126 6.65 -10.67 -13.70
CA LEU A 126 7.43 -11.07 -12.52
C LEU A 126 7.23 -12.56 -12.17
N ASN A 127 6.27 -13.25 -12.81
CA ASN A 127 5.90 -14.64 -12.51
C ASN A 127 5.69 -14.85 -11.00
N ARG A 128 5.10 -13.87 -10.32
CA ARG A 128 4.73 -13.96 -8.91
C ARG A 128 3.61 -14.99 -8.78
N LYS A 129 3.94 -16.27 -8.58
CA LYS A 129 3.09 -17.07 -7.71
C LYS A 129 3.18 -16.41 -6.34
N ARG A 130 2.09 -15.77 -5.93
CA ARG A 130 2.01 -15.11 -4.63
C ARG A 130 2.13 -16.21 -3.57
N ASP A 131 3.22 -16.19 -2.83
CA ASP A 131 3.43 -17.09 -1.72
C ASP A 131 2.87 -16.37 -0.49
N PHE A 132 1.79 -16.92 0.04
CA PHE A 132 1.11 -16.34 1.19
C PHE A 132 1.73 -16.81 2.52
N ALA A 133 2.60 -17.81 2.49
CA ALA A 133 3.28 -18.37 3.65
C ALA A 133 4.70 -17.80 3.86
N ARG A 134 5.26 -17.13 2.85
CA ARG A 134 6.63 -16.63 2.87
C ARG A 134 6.76 -15.21 2.31
N SER A 135 7.54 -14.39 3.00
CA SER A 135 7.96 -13.07 2.53
C SER A 135 9.13 -13.21 1.56
N ARG A 136 9.18 -12.34 0.55
CA ARG A 136 10.25 -12.28 -0.45
C ARG A 136 10.88 -10.91 -0.50
N MET A 137 12.19 -10.85 -0.69
CA MET A 137 12.88 -9.58 -0.93
C MET A 137 13.62 -9.57 -2.25
N PHE A 138 13.53 -8.43 -2.93
CA PHE A 138 14.17 -8.18 -4.21
C PHE A 138 14.95 -6.88 -4.17
N LEU A 139 16.15 -6.86 -4.77
CA LEU A 139 16.80 -5.62 -5.16
C LEU A 139 16.21 -5.25 -6.51
N ILE A 140 15.55 -4.10 -6.58
CA ILE A 140 14.80 -3.68 -7.76
C ILE A 140 15.21 -2.29 -8.21
N GLU A 141 15.32 -2.11 -9.52
CA GLU A 141 15.44 -0.81 -10.18
C GLU A 141 14.30 -0.65 -11.19
N PHE A 142 13.65 0.50 -11.18
CA PHE A 142 12.49 0.75 -12.03
C PHE A 142 12.28 2.24 -12.31
N ILE A 143 11.49 2.53 -13.34
CA ILE A 143 10.87 3.83 -13.57
C ILE A 143 9.46 3.79 -13.00
N GLY A 144 9.08 4.80 -12.22
CA GLY A 144 7.75 4.88 -11.63
C GLY A 144 7.37 6.29 -11.21
N ARG A 145 6.22 6.43 -10.57
CA ARG A 145 5.65 7.70 -10.11
C ARG A 145 5.24 7.57 -8.64
N ARG A 146 5.73 8.46 -7.78
CA ARG A 146 5.33 8.54 -6.37
C ARG A 146 4.10 9.45 -6.23
N THR A 147 3.24 9.19 -5.25
CA THR A 147 2.18 10.14 -4.86
C THR A 147 2.77 11.50 -4.49
N ALA A 148 2.11 12.59 -4.90
CA ALA A 148 2.56 13.96 -4.67
C ALA A 148 2.38 14.41 -3.20
N VAL A 149 1.49 13.74 -2.47
CA VAL A 149 1.15 14.07 -1.08
C VAL A 149 1.42 12.85 -0.20
N LYS A 150 2.09 13.05 0.93
CA LYS A 150 2.26 12.00 1.94
C LYS A 150 0.92 11.67 2.61
N GLY A 151 0.76 10.42 3.03
CA GLY A 151 -0.50 9.92 3.54
C GLY A 151 -0.35 8.56 4.20
N ARG A 152 -1.38 7.71 4.08
CA ARG A 152 -1.48 6.36 4.64
C ARG A 152 -1.89 5.39 3.54
N TYR A 153 -0.94 5.02 2.71
CA TYR A 153 -1.17 4.18 1.53
C TYR A 153 -0.95 2.70 1.85
N GLY A 154 -1.45 1.84 0.95
CA GLY A 154 -1.30 0.40 1.05
C GLY A 154 -2.27 -0.25 2.04
N HIS A 155 -2.08 -1.54 2.28
CA HIS A 155 -2.90 -2.25 3.24
C HIS A 155 -2.74 -1.66 4.64
N LEU A 156 -3.86 -1.41 5.35
CA LEU A 156 -3.90 -0.79 6.67
C LEU A 156 -3.22 0.60 6.78
N GLY A 157 -2.93 1.24 5.63
CA GLY A 157 -2.36 2.58 5.57
C GLY A 157 -0.95 2.68 6.17
N GLY A 158 -0.17 1.60 6.10
CA GLY A 158 1.16 1.51 6.70
C GLY A 158 2.26 2.30 5.95
N ALA A 159 2.03 2.72 4.71
CA ALA A 159 3.03 3.42 3.92
C ALA A 159 2.76 4.93 3.82
N GLN A 160 3.80 5.75 4.00
CA GLN A 160 3.67 7.22 3.88
C GLN A 160 3.46 7.70 2.44
N SER A 161 3.74 6.86 1.45
CA SER A 161 3.60 7.16 0.03
C SER A 161 3.30 5.89 -0.76
N LEU A 162 2.66 6.04 -1.91
CA LEU A 162 2.51 4.97 -2.90
C LEU A 162 3.39 5.29 -4.11
N ILE A 163 3.98 4.27 -4.69
CA ILE A 163 4.73 4.35 -5.95
C ILE A 163 4.09 3.40 -6.96
N VAL A 164 3.63 3.94 -8.08
CA VAL A 164 3.22 3.15 -9.24
C VAL A 164 4.44 2.82 -10.08
N VAL A 165 4.70 1.53 -10.30
CA VAL A 165 5.79 1.03 -11.12
C VAL A 165 5.35 1.03 -12.59
N ASP A 166 5.97 1.88 -13.40
CA ASP A 166 5.67 2.00 -14.82
C ASP A 166 6.49 1.00 -15.67
N ARG A 167 7.78 0.82 -15.33
CA ARG A 167 8.69 -0.09 -16.03
C ARG A 167 9.81 -0.60 -15.13
N ILE A 168 10.03 -1.91 -15.10
CA ILE A 168 11.16 -2.52 -14.40
C ILE A 168 12.40 -2.49 -15.29
N GLU A 169 13.51 -2.02 -14.73
CA GLU A 169 14.82 -2.00 -15.39
C GLU A 169 15.65 -3.22 -14.96
N SER A 170 15.63 -3.57 -13.67
CA SER A 170 16.26 -4.78 -13.16
C SER A 170 15.56 -5.29 -11.90
N VAL A 171 15.62 -6.61 -11.67
CA VAL A 171 15.14 -7.24 -10.44
C VAL A 171 16.05 -8.42 -10.11
N LYS A 172 16.51 -8.47 -8.86
CA LYS A 172 17.34 -9.56 -8.34
C LYS A 172 16.73 -10.09 -7.05
N PHE A 173 16.47 -11.39 -7.00
CA PHE A 173 16.04 -12.07 -5.79
C PHE A 173 17.15 -12.04 -4.73
N ILE A 174 16.79 -11.70 -3.48
CA ILE A 174 17.75 -11.65 -2.37
C ILE A 174 17.39 -12.67 -1.28
N TYR A 175 16.10 -12.83 -0.95
CA TYR A 175 15.69 -13.58 0.24
C TYR A 175 14.28 -14.17 0.13
N LEU A 176 14.10 -15.37 0.70
CA LEU A 176 12.83 -16.03 1.00
C LEU A 176 12.76 -16.26 2.51
N SER A 177 11.68 -15.86 3.18
CA SER A 177 11.48 -16.24 4.57
C SER A 177 11.27 -17.75 4.71
N GLU A 178 11.53 -18.27 5.90
CA GLU A 178 11.03 -19.59 6.26
C GLU A 178 9.50 -19.58 6.21
N GLU A 179 8.92 -20.76 5.99
CA GLU A 179 7.48 -20.95 6.12
C GLU A 179 7.09 -20.62 7.55
N THR A 180 6.13 -19.71 7.75
CA THR A 180 5.54 -19.52 9.07
C THR A 180 4.78 -20.81 9.42
N GLY A 181 5.42 -21.70 10.16
CA GLY A 181 4.77 -22.88 10.74
C GLY A 181 3.60 -22.40 11.59
N GLN A 182 2.39 -22.75 11.16
CA GLN A 182 1.16 -22.60 11.95
C GLN A 182 1.17 -23.56 13.13
#